data_AF-A0A423PJ70-F1
#
_entry.id   AF-A0A423PJ70-F1
#
_cell.length_a   1.000
_cell.length_b   1.000
_cell.length_c   1.000
_cell.angle_alpha   90.00
_cell.angle_beta   90.00
_cell.angle_gamma   90.00
#
_symmetry.space_group_name_H-M   'P 1'
#
loop_
_entity.id
_entity.type
_entity.pdbx_description
1 polymer ?
#
loop_
_entity_poly.entity_id
_entity_poly.type
_entity_poly.pdbx_seq_one_letter_code
_entity_poly.pdbx_strand_id
1 'polypeptide(L)'
;MLDPCLSQQPLDTAPAWVQATASALGLSRLVAQHLDDAANGVDDDTAASDANDTLVASDRVLQYLDADALARALDAARRVGRHGVFRISTRYSSRPLVDGHNEFASVHDSTWWCERIASVFGHAALVADTPHEYCVIVTAPISPALAGEMAVLSARQRRHAVWSRRRQRLLGRLWRLVRRPRSQDKLLRELAGQRVALVGGAASLAKQAYGPAIDAADCVIRCNRGVLVSERSHGRRTDWLITALPMSRTTAERRGVERLVWVSRRPKMMRNIPAWMFATRRLHILSKRRDRALAQRLGKTASTGMKALDLLAASPCARLDIYGFDFGDTRSDSQPTRPMSTDHDFDAERRYARYLIESDPRLHLHT
;
A
#
# COMPACT_ATOMS: atom_id res chain seq x y z
N MET A 1 -13.19 24.67 -8.62
CA MET A 1 -14.56 24.64 -9.17
C MET A 1 -14.60 23.57 -10.25
N LEU A 2 -15.00 22.36 -9.87
CA LEU A 2 -15.43 21.32 -10.80
C LEU A 2 -16.95 21.30 -10.70
N ASP A 3 -17.60 21.16 -11.85
CA ASP A 3 -19.05 21.17 -12.03
C ASP A 3 -19.69 19.95 -11.31
N PRO A 4 -20.71 20.12 -10.44
CA PRO A 4 -21.31 19.02 -9.68
C PRO A 4 -22.42 18.38 -10.50
N CYS A 5 -22.06 17.49 -11.43
CA CYS A 5 -23.06 16.79 -12.22
C CYS A 5 -22.88 15.27 -12.10
N LEU A 6 -23.93 14.61 -11.59
CA LEU A 6 -24.12 13.17 -11.74
C LEU A 6 -24.05 12.83 -13.24
N SER A 7 -22.89 12.43 -13.74
CA SER A 7 -22.77 12.03 -15.14
C SER A 7 -23.39 10.65 -15.28
N GLN A 8 -24.62 10.58 -15.79
CA GLN A 8 -25.15 9.33 -16.32
C GLN A 8 -24.26 8.97 -17.52
N GLN A 9 -23.52 7.86 -17.40
CA GLN A 9 -22.75 7.33 -18.50
C GLN A 9 -23.48 6.11 -19.07
N PRO A 10 -23.53 5.97 -20.41
CA PRO A 10 -24.09 4.77 -21.00
C PRO A 10 -23.26 3.55 -20.57
N LEU A 11 -23.95 2.42 -20.34
CA LEU A 11 -23.36 1.22 -19.74
C LEU A 11 -22.19 0.66 -20.58
N ASP A 12 -22.25 0.84 -21.90
CA ASP A 12 -21.27 0.39 -22.89
C ASP A 12 -19.88 1.04 -22.77
N THR A 13 -19.78 2.20 -22.10
CA THR A 13 -18.49 2.85 -21.81
C THR A 13 -17.87 2.44 -20.47
N ALA A 14 -18.61 1.71 -19.63
CA ALA A 14 -18.14 1.31 -18.30
C ALA A 14 -17.04 0.22 -18.36
N PRO A 15 -16.24 0.05 -17.30
CA PRO A 15 -15.31 -1.08 -17.21
C PRO A 15 -16.05 -2.42 -17.38
N ALA A 16 -15.46 -3.37 -18.11
CA ALA A 16 -16.09 -4.67 -18.43
C ALA A 16 -16.66 -5.44 -17.22
N TRP A 17 -16.10 -5.23 -16.01
CA TRP A 17 -16.62 -5.84 -14.79
C TRP A 17 -17.92 -5.19 -14.32
N VAL A 18 -18.11 -3.88 -14.51
CA VAL A 18 -19.36 -3.16 -14.22
C VAL A 18 -20.45 -3.60 -15.19
N GLN A 19 -20.10 -3.70 -16.48
CA GLN A 19 -21.01 -4.18 -17.53
C GLN A 19 -21.53 -5.58 -17.26
N ALA A 20 -20.62 -6.51 -16.91
CA ALA A 20 -20.99 -7.87 -16.54
C ALA A 20 -21.94 -7.89 -15.33
N THR A 21 -21.67 -7.09 -14.29
CA THR A 21 -22.56 -7.02 -13.13
C THR A 21 -23.93 -6.43 -13.48
N ALA A 22 -23.99 -5.34 -14.25
CA ALA A 22 -25.26 -4.76 -14.68
C ALA A 22 -26.09 -5.75 -15.53
N SER A 23 -25.46 -6.40 -16.50
CA SER A 23 -26.10 -7.40 -17.36
C SER A 23 -26.65 -8.58 -16.55
N ALA A 24 -25.89 -9.10 -15.59
CA ALA A 24 -26.30 -10.23 -14.77
C ALA A 24 -27.45 -9.89 -13.80
N LEU A 25 -27.60 -8.61 -13.46
CA LEU A 25 -28.69 -8.10 -12.63
C LEU A 25 -29.90 -7.63 -13.45
N GLY A 26 -29.82 -7.70 -14.79
CA GLY A 26 -30.88 -7.24 -15.67
C GLY A 26 -31.08 -5.73 -15.65
N LEU A 27 -30.03 -4.96 -15.30
CA LEU A 27 -30.11 -3.52 -15.10
C LEU A 27 -29.86 -2.77 -16.40
N SER A 28 -30.73 -1.81 -16.73
CA SER A 28 -30.62 -1.02 -17.96
C SER A 28 -29.85 0.29 -17.79
N ARG A 29 -29.66 0.75 -16.54
CA ARG A 29 -29.03 2.04 -16.23
C ARG A 29 -27.83 1.92 -15.29
N LEU A 30 -26.78 2.65 -15.63
CA LEU A 30 -25.59 2.84 -14.80
C LEU A 30 -25.51 4.29 -14.35
N VAL A 31 -25.44 4.51 -13.05
CA VAL A 31 -24.97 5.78 -12.50
C VAL A 31 -23.53 5.57 -12.04
N ALA A 32 -22.60 6.06 -12.86
CA ALA A 32 -21.21 6.20 -12.48
C ALA A 32 -21.10 7.44 -11.59
N GLN A 33 -21.22 7.24 -10.28
CA GLN A 33 -21.18 8.35 -9.34
C GLN A 33 -19.73 8.63 -8.96
N HIS A 34 -19.23 9.81 -9.35
CA HIS A 34 -18.15 10.44 -8.59
C HIS A 34 -18.76 10.84 -7.24
N LEU A 35 -18.63 9.96 -6.24
CA LEU A 35 -19.24 10.12 -4.91
C LEU A 35 -18.75 11.36 -4.14
N ASP A 36 -17.79 12.11 -4.68
CA ASP A 36 -17.32 13.37 -4.13
C ASP A 36 -18.42 14.47 -4.15
N ASP A 37 -19.33 14.45 -5.13
CA ASP A 37 -20.36 15.50 -5.28
C ASP A 37 -21.57 15.26 -4.36
N ALA A 38 -21.89 14.00 -4.07
CA ALA A 38 -23.04 13.64 -3.23
C ALA A 38 -22.85 14.00 -1.74
N ALA A 39 -21.59 14.16 -1.30
CA ALA A 39 -21.28 14.59 0.05
C ALA A 39 -21.63 16.08 0.30
N ASN A 40 -21.85 16.88 -0.76
CA ASN A 40 -22.02 18.33 -0.69
C ASN A 40 -23.47 18.82 -0.89
N GLY A 41 -24.46 17.92 -0.78
CA GLY A 41 -25.88 18.28 -0.84
C GLY A 41 -26.41 18.24 -2.27
N VAL A 42 -27.10 17.15 -2.60
CA VAL A 42 -27.94 17.04 -3.81
C VAL A 42 -29.38 17.26 -3.35
N ASP A 43 -30.10 18.16 -4.02
CA ASP A 43 -31.52 18.42 -3.78
C ASP A 43 -32.36 17.14 -3.92
N ASP A 44 -33.26 16.92 -2.95
CA ASP A 44 -33.95 15.65 -2.68
C ASP A 44 -35.01 15.24 -3.74
N ASP A 45 -35.34 16.11 -4.69
CA ASP A 45 -36.65 16.03 -5.39
C ASP A 45 -36.69 15.29 -6.74
N THR A 46 -35.60 14.70 -7.26
CA THR A 46 -35.61 14.13 -8.63
C THR A 46 -35.24 12.65 -8.80
N ALA A 47 -34.96 11.88 -7.74
CA ALA A 47 -34.36 10.54 -7.90
C ALA A 47 -35.30 9.33 -7.68
N ALA A 48 -36.56 9.52 -7.28
CA ALA A 48 -37.31 8.43 -6.66
C ALA A 48 -37.96 7.39 -7.62
N SER A 49 -38.23 7.70 -8.89
CA SER A 49 -39.09 6.81 -9.70
C SER A 49 -38.39 5.61 -10.37
N ASP A 50 -37.05 5.62 -10.54
CA ASP A 50 -36.32 4.58 -11.30
C ASP A 50 -35.18 3.88 -10.51
N ALA A 51 -35.15 4.02 -9.18
CA ALA A 51 -34.08 3.47 -8.33
C ALA A 51 -33.95 1.92 -8.38
N ASN A 52 -35.02 1.22 -8.80
CA ASN A 52 -35.03 -0.24 -8.89
C ASN A 52 -34.23 -0.80 -10.08
N ASP A 53 -33.99 0.00 -11.13
CA ASP A 53 -33.27 -0.43 -12.35
C ASP A 53 -31.89 0.23 -12.49
N THR A 54 -31.40 0.83 -11.41
CA THR A 54 -30.15 1.60 -11.39
C THR A 54 -29.04 0.89 -10.61
N LEU A 55 -27.91 0.66 -11.27
CA LEU A 55 -26.66 0.22 -10.64
C LEU A 55 -25.79 1.42 -10.28
N VAL A 56 -25.34 1.50 -9.03
CA VAL A 56 -24.27 2.44 -8.65
C VAL A 56 -22.91 1.76 -8.80
N ALA A 57 -22.00 2.38 -9.55
CA ALA A 57 -20.62 1.91 -9.61
C ALA A 57 -19.66 2.98 -9.06
N SER A 58 -18.78 2.57 -8.15
CA SER A 58 -17.68 3.40 -7.66
C SER A 58 -16.35 2.68 -7.84
N ASP A 59 -15.47 3.24 -8.68
CA ASP A 59 -14.08 2.80 -8.81
C ASP A 59 -13.17 3.71 -8.00
N ARG A 60 -12.70 3.19 -6.87
CA ARG A 60 -11.66 3.79 -6.03
C ARG A 60 -12.03 5.17 -5.48
N VAL A 61 -13.29 5.45 -5.17
CA VAL A 61 -13.67 6.74 -4.56
C VAL A 61 -13.73 6.62 -3.03
N LEU A 62 -14.35 5.56 -2.51
CA LEU A 62 -14.66 5.43 -1.08
C LEU A 62 -13.46 5.56 -0.13
N GLN A 63 -12.25 5.16 -0.54
CA GLN A 63 -11.08 5.26 0.33
C GLN A 63 -10.56 6.69 0.54
N TYR A 64 -10.99 7.67 -0.29
CA TYR A 64 -10.65 9.09 -0.11
C TYR A 64 -11.47 9.75 1.01
N LEU A 65 -12.61 9.16 1.35
CA LEU A 65 -13.57 9.76 2.27
C LEU A 65 -13.20 9.43 3.73
N ASP A 66 -13.35 10.42 4.61
CA ASP A 66 -13.34 10.17 6.07
C ASP A 66 -14.60 9.41 6.50
N ALA A 67 -14.70 9.07 7.80
CA ALA A 67 -15.79 8.24 8.30
C ALA A 67 -17.18 8.84 8.07
N ASP A 68 -17.33 10.16 8.21
CA ASP A 68 -18.61 10.84 8.11
C ASP A 68 -19.00 11.06 6.65
N ALA A 69 -18.06 11.50 5.82
CA ALA A 69 -18.23 11.62 4.37
C ALA A 69 -18.53 10.26 3.73
N LEU A 70 -17.88 9.20 4.21
CA LEU A 70 -18.13 7.84 3.75
C LEU A 70 -19.56 7.39 4.05
N ALA A 71 -20.06 7.63 5.26
CA ALA A 71 -21.44 7.30 5.63
C ALA A 71 -22.43 8.03 4.70
N ARG A 72 -22.27 9.35 4.54
CA ARG A 72 -23.11 10.16 3.64
C ARG A 72 -23.07 9.68 2.19
N ALA A 73 -21.89 9.34 1.68
CA ALA A 73 -21.72 8.86 0.31
C ALA A 73 -22.41 7.51 0.08
N LEU A 74 -22.35 6.58 1.05
CA LEU A 74 -23.04 5.30 0.95
C LEU A 74 -24.56 5.47 1.01
N ASP A 75 -25.06 6.34 1.89
CA ASP A 75 -26.49 6.64 1.98
C ASP A 75 -27.01 7.28 0.68
N ALA A 76 -26.25 8.22 0.12
CA ALA A 76 -26.58 8.83 -1.16
C ALA A 76 -26.57 7.80 -2.30
N ALA A 77 -25.55 6.94 -2.37
CA ALA A 77 -25.49 5.84 -3.34
C ALA A 77 -26.72 4.93 -3.21
N ARG A 78 -27.16 4.62 -1.98
CA ARG A 78 -28.33 3.79 -1.73
C ARG A 78 -29.65 4.45 -2.14
N ARG A 79 -29.76 5.77 -2.03
CA ARG A 79 -30.92 6.54 -2.54
C ARG A 79 -30.99 6.50 -4.07
N VAL A 80 -29.83 6.53 -4.74
CA VAL A 80 -29.74 6.51 -6.22
C VAL A 80 -30.03 5.12 -6.80
N GLY A 81 -29.52 4.06 -6.17
CA GLY A 81 -29.67 2.70 -6.69
C GLY A 81 -29.88 1.65 -5.61
N ARG A 82 -30.69 0.65 -5.94
CA ARG A 82 -30.90 -0.52 -5.09
C ARG A 82 -29.64 -1.37 -4.95
N HIS A 83 -28.83 -1.43 -6.01
CA HIS A 83 -27.62 -2.23 -6.08
C HIS A 83 -26.40 -1.36 -6.36
N GLY A 84 -25.26 -1.83 -5.87
CA GLY A 84 -23.98 -1.14 -5.97
C GLY A 84 -22.84 -2.11 -6.22
N VAL A 85 -21.83 -1.62 -6.94
CA VAL A 85 -20.55 -2.30 -7.07
C VAL A 85 -19.40 -1.34 -6.79
N PHE A 86 -18.57 -1.74 -5.83
CA PHE A 86 -17.53 -0.89 -5.26
C PHE A 86 -16.19 -1.55 -5.42
N ARG A 87 -15.27 -0.89 -6.12
CA ARG A 87 -13.85 -1.27 -6.15
C ARG A 87 -13.07 -0.34 -5.23
N ILE A 88 -12.47 -0.87 -4.17
CA ILE A 88 -11.95 -0.05 -3.06
C ILE A 88 -10.51 -0.43 -2.76
N SER A 89 -9.61 0.56 -2.58
CA SER A 89 -8.23 0.27 -2.20
C SER A 89 -8.14 -0.19 -0.74
N THR A 90 -7.39 -1.26 -0.49
CA THR A 90 -7.14 -1.81 0.87
C THR A 90 -5.73 -1.48 1.38
N ARG A 91 -5.08 -0.49 0.77
CA ARG A 91 -3.77 0.05 1.16
C ARG A 91 -3.76 1.56 0.98
N TYR A 92 -2.86 2.25 1.69
CA TYR A 92 -2.56 3.67 1.47
C TYR A 92 -2.10 3.99 0.05
N SER A 93 -2.39 5.22 -0.38
CA SER A 93 -1.89 5.75 -1.64
C SER A 93 -0.39 5.97 -1.57
N SER A 94 0.26 5.89 -2.74
CA SER A 94 1.67 6.28 -2.86
C SER A 94 1.88 7.80 -2.91
N ARG A 95 0.79 8.57 -3.01
CA ARG A 95 0.76 10.02 -3.18
C ARG A 95 0.26 10.70 -1.90
N PRO A 96 1.04 11.62 -1.30
CA PRO A 96 0.48 12.59 -0.37
C PRO A 96 -0.29 13.67 -1.13
N LEU A 97 -1.29 14.24 -0.48
CA LEU A 97 -2.04 15.43 -0.88
C LEU A 97 -1.22 16.71 -0.64
N VAL A 98 -1.73 17.85 -1.11
CA VAL A 98 -1.07 19.16 -0.96
C VAL A 98 -0.97 19.57 0.51
N ASP A 99 -1.98 19.23 1.31
CA ASP A 99 -2.04 19.45 2.76
C ASP A 99 -1.14 18.49 3.57
N GLY A 100 -0.42 17.59 2.90
CA GLY A 100 0.49 16.63 3.50
C GLY A 100 -0.16 15.35 4.01
N HIS A 101 -1.48 15.19 3.94
CA HIS A 101 -2.15 13.93 4.30
C HIS A 101 -2.02 12.88 3.19
N ASN A 102 -2.18 11.60 3.52
CA ASN A 102 -2.31 10.57 2.48
C ASN A 102 -3.60 10.80 1.70
N GLU A 103 -3.57 10.55 0.39
CA GLU A 103 -4.76 10.59 -0.45
C GLU A 103 -5.92 9.78 0.16
N PHE A 104 -5.62 8.60 0.70
CA PHE A 104 -6.65 7.75 1.26
C PHE A 104 -6.83 8.01 2.76
N ALA A 105 -7.98 8.59 3.11
CA ALA A 105 -8.40 8.81 4.49
C ALA A 105 -8.85 7.51 5.19
N SER A 106 -9.46 6.59 4.44
CA SER A 106 -10.03 5.34 4.97
C SER A 106 -9.36 4.12 4.35
N VAL A 107 -8.56 3.40 5.14
CA VAL A 107 -7.89 2.16 4.71
C VAL A 107 -8.27 1.01 5.63
N HIS A 108 -9.22 0.20 5.15
CA HIS A 108 -9.76 -0.95 5.87
C HIS A 108 -9.61 -2.25 5.07
N ASP A 109 -9.79 -3.38 5.74
CA ASP A 109 -9.81 -4.70 5.10
C ASP A 109 -11.15 -4.97 4.41
N SER A 110 -11.20 -6.04 3.61
CA SER A 110 -12.38 -6.42 2.83
C SER A 110 -13.57 -6.76 3.72
N THR A 111 -13.35 -7.35 4.90
CA THR A 111 -14.41 -7.67 5.86
C THR A 111 -15.09 -6.41 6.36
N TRP A 112 -14.31 -5.43 6.84
CA TRP A 112 -14.84 -4.16 7.30
C TRP A 112 -15.63 -3.43 6.20
N TRP A 113 -15.11 -3.43 4.97
CA TRP A 113 -15.81 -2.82 3.83
C TRP A 113 -17.12 -3.54 3.52
N CYS A 114 -17.15 -4.88 3.57
CA CYS A 114 -18.39 -5.64 3.40
C CYS A 114 -19.41 -5.29 4.48
N GLU A 115 -19.00 -5.29 5.75
CA GLU A 115 -19.88 -4.95 6.88
C GLU A 115 -20.44 -3.53 6.74
N ARG A 116 -19.58 -2.56 6.43
CA ARG A 116 -19.96 -1.15 6.26
C ARG A 116 -20.91 -0.94 5.08
N ILE A 117 -20.69 -1.62 3.96
CA ILE A 117 -21.59 -1.50 2.81
C ILE A 117 -22.91 -2.24 3.07
N ALA A 118 -22.85 -3.41 3.71
CA ALA A 118 -24.03 -4.18 4.07
C ALA A 118 -24.94 -3.43 5.06
N SER A 119 -24.39 -2.61 5.96
CA SER A 119 -25.21 -1.81 6.88
C SER A 119 -26.10 -0.79 6.18
N VAL A 120 -25.76 -0.39 4.94
CA VAL A 120 -26.54 0.57 4.15
C VAL A 120 -27.37 -0.12 3.06
N PHE A 121 -26.80 -1.11 2.37
CA PHE A 121 -27.48 -1.81 1.27
C PHE A 121 -28.24 -3.08 1.69
N GLY A 122 -28.14 -3.48 2.96
CA GLY A 122 -28.72 -4.72 3.49
C GLY A 122 -27.95 -6.00 3.09
N HIS A 123 -27.12 -5.93 2.06
CA HIS A 123 -26.27 -7.04 1.61
C HIS A 123 -24.96 -6.51 1.01
N ALA A 124 -23.87 -7.23 1.24
CA ALA A 124 -22.60 -7.00 0.56
C ALA A 124 -21.84 -8.33 0.44
N ALA A 125 -21.31 -8.61 -0.74
CA ALA A 125 -20.55 -9.81 -1.03
C ALA A 125 -19.24 -9.50 -1.74
N LEU A 126 -18.19 -10.21 -1.36
CA LEU A 126 -16.85 -10.02 -1.90
C LEU A 126 -16.70 -10.71 -3.26
N VAL A 127 -16.63 -9.86 -4.28
CA VAL A 127 -16.24 -10.06 -5.67
C VAL A 127 -14.86 -10.69 -5.91
N ALA A 128 -13.92 -9.86 -5.53
CA ALA A 128 -12.52 -10.11 -5.71
C ALA A 128 -11.80 -9.49 -4.53
N ASP A 129 -10.93 -10.26 -3.92
CA ASP A 129 -9.93 -9.74 -3.01
C ASP A 129 -8.59 -9.88 -3.74
N THR A 130 -8.05 -8.75 -4.21
CA THR A 130 -6.65 -8.73 -4.61
C THR A 130 -5.86 -8.28 -3.39
N PRO A 131 -5.20 -9.20 -2.68
CA PRO A 131 -4.53 -8.84 -1.44
C PRO A 131 -3.56 -7.71 -1.71
N HIS A 132 -3.67 -6.65 -0.91
CA HIS A 132 -2.79 -5.48 -0.93
C HIS A 132 -2.93 -4.53 -2.12
N GLU A 133 -4.01 -4.62 -2.89
CA GLU A 133 -4.30 -3.65 -3.96
C GLU A 133 -5.70 -3.09 -3.86
N TYR A 134 -6.73 -3.94 -3.89
CA TYR A 134 -8.12 -3.52 -3.81
C TYR A 134 -9.02 -4.73 -3.53
N CYS A 135 -10.20 -4.46 -2.99
CA CYS A 135 -11.34 -5.38 -3.02
C CYS A 135 -12.37 -4.90 -4.04
N VAL A 136 -13.23 -5.80 -4.49
CA VAL A 136 -14.44 -5.51 -5.27
C VAL A 136 -15.61 -6.11 -4.52
N ILE A 137 -16.61 -5.30 -4.20
CA ILE A 137 -17.79 -5.68 -3.41
C ILE A 137 -19.03 -5.38 -4.22
N VAL A 138 -19.97 -6.32 -4.26
CA VAL A 138 -21.31 -6.13 -4.85
C VAL A 138 -22.35 -6.15 -3.74
N THR A 139 -23.45 -5.42 -3.90
CA THR A 139 -24.55 -5.42 -2.92
C THR A 139 -25.77 -6.21 -3.36
N ALA A 140 -25.71 -6.83 -4.54
CA ALA A 140 -26.69 -7.80 -4.98
C ALA A 140 -26.28 -9.23 -4.59
N PRO A 141 -27.23 -10.12 -4.30
CA PRO A 141 -26.95 -11.54 -4.14
C PRO A 141 -26.21 -12.09 -5.38
N ILE A 142 -25.11 -12.80 -5.16
CA ILE A 142 -24.35 -13.37 -6.26
C ILE A 142 -25.09 -14.60 -6.80
N SER A 143 -25.75 -14.44 -7.96
CA SER A 143 -26.36 -15.57 -8.66
C SER A 143 -25.26 -16.52 -9.21
N PRO A 144 -25.57 -17.81 -9.44
CA PRO A 144 -24.61 -18.73 -10.05
C PRO A 144 -24.08 -18.25 -11.41
N ALA A 145 -24.91 -17.55 -12.19
CA ALA A 145 -24.53 -16.97 -13.48
C ALA A 145 -23.49 -15.85 -13.29
N LEU A 146 -23.76 -14.88 -12.40
CA LEU A 146 -22.81 -13.81 -12.08
C LEU A 146 -21.50 -14.37 -11.51
N ALA A 147 -21.58 -15.36 -10.61
CA ALA A 147 -20.40 -16.04 -10.08
C ALA A 147 -19.54 -16.65 -11.21
N GLY A 148 -20.18 -17.29 -12.19
CA GLY A 148 -19.53 -17.86 -13.37
C GLY A 148 -18.79 -16.81 -14.21
N GLU A 149 -19.46 -15.70 -14.54
CA GLU A 149 -18.84 -14.61 -15.32
C GLU A 149 -17.67 -13.95 -14.58
N MET A 150 -17.84 -13.68 -13.29
CA MET A 150 -16.79 -13.09 -12.47
C MET A 150 -15.60 -14.03 -12.30
N ALA A 151 -15.83 -15.34 -12.23
CA ALA A 151 -14.77 -16.34 -12.23
C ALA A 151 -13.98 -16.32 -13.56
N VAL A 152 -14.65 -16.18 -14.71
CA VAL A 152 -14.00 -16.08 -16.03
C VAL A 152 -13.15 -14.81 -16.13
N LEU A 153 -13.69 -13.65 -15.74
CA LEU A 153 -12.95 -12.39 -15.73
C LEU A 153 -11.74 -12.46 -14.80
N SER A 154 -11.93 -12.99 -13.58
CA SER A 154 -10.86 -13.22 -12.62
C SER A 154 -9.78 -14.15 -13.17
N ALA A 155 -10.17 -15.22 -13.86
CA ALA A 155 -9.23 -16.14 -14.49
C ALA A 155 -8.41 -15.47 -15.60
N ARG A 156 -9.03 -14.64 -16.45
CA ARG A 156 -8.34 -13.85 -17.49
C ARG A 156 -7.33 -12.89 -16.88
N GLN A 157 -7.71 -12.14 -15.85
CA GLN A 157 -6.82 -11.22 -15.14
C GLN A 157 -5.65 -11.96 -14.47
N ARG A 158 -5.92 -13.10 -13.81
CA ARG A 158 -4.88 -13.95 -13.20
C ARG A 158 -3.88 -14.44 -14.26
N ARG A 159 -4.36 -14.89 -15.43
CA ARG A 159 -3.49 -15.30 -16.56
C ARG A 159 -2.60 -14.14 -16.99
N HIS A 160 -3.15 -12.96 -17.23
CA HIS A 160 -2.37 -11.78 -17.62
C HIS A 160 -1.31 -11.40 -16.56
N ALA A 161 -1.69 -11.42 -15.28
CA ALA A 161 -0.75 -11.17 -14.18
C ALA A 161 0.34 -12.25 -14.08
N VAL A 162 0.03 -13.52 -14.34
CA VAL A 162 1.03 -14.61 -14.40
C VAL A 162 2.00 -14.40 -15.56
N TRP A 163 1.49 -14.08 -16.76
CA TRP A 163 2.31 -13.79 -17.94
C TRP A 163 3.24 -12.59 -17.72
N SER A 164 2.71 -11.47 -17.21
CA SER A 164 3.50 -10.30 -16.85
C SER A 164 4.60 -10.63 -15.84
N ARG A 165 4.28 -11.40 -14.78
CA ARG A 165 5.28 -11.86 -13.79
C ARG A 165 6.32 -12.80 -14.40
N ARG A 166 5.95 -13.69 -15.31
CA ARG A 166 6.89 -14.58 -16.02
C ARG A 166 7.86 -13.75 -16.87
N ARG A 167 7.35 -12.79 -17.65
CA ARG A 167 8.18 -11.89 -18.46
C ARG A 167 9.13 -11.06 -17.58
N GLN A 168 8.64 -10.48 -16.48
CA GLN A 168 9.48 -9.76 -15.52
C GLN A 168 10.56 -10.65 -14.90
N ARG A 169 10.27 -11.91 -14.60
CA ARG A 169 11.26 -12.87 -14.07
C ARG A 169 12.34 -13.21 -15.08
N LEU A 170 11.96 -13.44 -16.33
CA LEU A 170 12.91 -13.71 -17.42
C LEU A 170 13.85 -12.51 -17.60
N LEU A 171 13.29 -11.30 -17.73
CA LEU A 171 14.08 -10.07 -17.82
C LEU A 171 14.98 -9.88 -16.58
N GLY A 172 14.44 -10.10 -15.38
CA GLY A 172 15.20 -9.99 -14.14
C GLY A 172 16.30 -11.05 -13.99
N ARG A 173 16.21 -12.21 -14.65
CA ARG A 173 17.30 -13.19 -14.73
C ARG A 173 18.39 -12.72 -15.68
N LEU A 174 18.01 -12.25 -16.87
CA LEU A 174 18.96 -11.70 -17.84
C LEU A 174 19.76 -10.54 -17.24
N TRP A 175 19.06 -9.60 -16.59
CA TRP A 175 19.73 -8.47 -15.94
C TRP A 175 20.68 -8.86 -14.81
N ARG A 176 20.41 -9.95 -14.07
CA ARG A 176 21.32 -10.45 -13.02
C ARG A 176 22.62 -11.01 -13.57
N LEU A 177 22.60 -11.55 -14.78
CA LEU A 177 23.80 -12.04 -15.45
C LEU A 177 24.68 -10.86 -15.90
N VAL A 178 24.05 -9.82 -16.42
CA VAL A 178 24.76 -8.65 -17.00
C VAL A 178 25.15 -7.62 -15.94
N ARG A 179 24.42 -7.53 -14.82
CA ARG A 179 24.65 -6.52 -13.77
C ARG A 179 24.79 -7.15 -12.39
N ARG A 180 25.99 -7.03 -11.84
CA ARG A 180 26.28 -7.41 -10.46
C ARG A 180 25.82 -6.32 -9.50
N PRO A 181 25.14 -6.66 -8.38
CA PRO A 181 24.85 -5.71 -7.32
C PRO A 181 26.13 -5.06 -6.79
N ARG A 182 26.06 -3.77 -6.44
CA ARG A 182 27.20 -3.05 -5.85
C ARG A 182 27.52 -3.61 -4.45
N SER A 183 28.79 -3.51 -4.06
CA SER A 183 29.24 -3.87 -2.72
C SER A 183 28.45 -3.09 -1.66
N GLN A 184 28.05 -3.80 -0.60
CA GLN A 184 27.35 -3.21 0.52
C GLN A 184 28.22 -2.19 1.26
N ASP A 185 29.54 -2.41 1.34
CA ASP A 185 30.46 -1.48 2.02
C ASP A 185 30.64 -0.18 1.23
N LYS A 186 30.55 -0.26 -0.11
CA LYS A 186 30.51 0.96 -0.94
C LYS A 186 29.23 1.76 -0.68
N LEU A 187 28.08 1.08 -0.56
CA LEU A 187 26.82 1.74 -0.22
C LEU A 187 26.91 2.43 1.15
N LEU A 188 27.34 1.71 2.19
CA LEU A 188 27.38 2.26 3.55
C LEU A 188 28.32 3.46 3.68
N ARG A 189 29.43 3.49 2.92
CA ARG A 189 30.34 4.64 2.88
C ARG A 189 29.70 5.91 2.31
N GLU A 190 28.62 5.82 1.53
CA GLU A 190 27.88 7.00 1.08
C GLU A 190 27.21 7.75 2.25
N LEU A 191 27.02 7.08 3.39
CA LEU A 191 26.46 7.68 4.60
C LEU A 191 27.53 8.24 5.54
N ALA A 192 28.81 8.23 5.17
CA ALA A 192 29.90 8.65 6.04
C ALA A 192 29.73 10.11 6.48
N GLY A 193 29.74 10.35 7.80
CA GLY A 193 29.60 11.68 8.39
C GLY A 193 28.19 12.30 8.29
N GLN A 194 27.22 11.61 7.69
CA GLN A 194 25.86 12.12 7.52
C GLN A 194 25.00 11.92 8.78
N ARG A 195 24.00 12.77 8.95
CA ARG A 195 22.85 12.55 9.82
C ARG A 195 21.78 11.79 9.03
N VAL A 196 21.46 10.59 9.50
CA VAL A 196 20.57 9.66 8.81
C VAL A 196 19.28 9.49 9.60
N ALA A 197 18.13 9.63 8.94
CA ALA A 197 16.83 9.27 9.51
C ALA A 197 16.38 7.91 8.95
N LEU A 198 16.29 6.90 9.80
CA LEU A 198 15.70 5.60 9.47
C LEU A 198 14.23 5.60 9.90
N VAL A 199 13.33 5.57 8.93
CA VAL A 199 11.88 5.53 9.17
C VAL A 199 11.36 4.11 8.91
N GLY A 200 10.85 3.50 9.98
CA GLY A 200 10.16 2.23 9.98
C GLY A 200 8.78 2.37 9.35
N GLY A 201 7.86 1.51 9.77
CA GLY A 201 6.50 1.54 9.23
C GLY A 201 5.47 1.12 10.24
N ALA A 202 5.71 1.38 11.52
CA ALA A 202 4.77 1.17 12.60
C ALA A 202 3.67 2.25 12.57
N ALA A 203 2.41 1.83 12.71
CA ALA A 203 1.27 2.75 12.71
C ALA A 203 1.28 3.74 13.89
N SER A 204 2.00 3.42 14.97
CA SER A 204 2.25 4.33 16.09
C SER A 204 2.87 5.66 15.66
N LEU A 205 3.66 5.69 14.58
CA LEU A 205 4.30 6.90 14.07
C LEU A 205 3.27 7.97 13.66
N ALA A 206 2.09 7.59 13.19
CA ALA A 206 1.05 8.52 12.73
C ALA A 206 0.60 9.52 13.81
N LYS A 207 0.75 9.17 15.10
CA LYS A 207 0.39 10.01 16.24
C LYS A 207 1.43 11.09 16.54
N GLN A 208 2.65 10.93 16.04
CA GLN A 208 3.80 11.78 16.34
C GLN A 208 3.89 13.01 15.42
N ALA A 209 4.82 13.92 15.73
CA ALA A 209 5.11 15.13 14.95
C ALA A 209 6.59 15.17 14.47
N TYR A 210 7.16 14.00 14.14
CA TYR A 210 8.56 13.88 13.76
C TYR A 210 8.88 14.29 12.32
N GLY A 211 7.88 14.64 11.51
CA GLY A 211 8.06 14.91 10.08
C GLY A 211 9.14 15.94 9.75
N PRO A 212 9.11 17.16 10.35
CA PRO A 212 10.16 18.14 10.15
C PRO A 212 11.56 17.66 10.59
N ALA A 213 11.64 16.89 11.69
CA ALA A 213 12.90 16.34 12.17
C ALA A 213 13.46 15.26 11.23
N ILE A 214 12.59 14.41 10.68
CA ILE A 214 12.95 13.41 9.66
C ILE A 214 13.49 14.10 8.40
N ASP A 215 12.79 15.10 7.88
CA ASP A 215 13.16 15.78 6.64
C ASP A 215 14.40 16.67 6.79
N ALA A 216 14.77 17.05 8.01
CA ALA A 216 16.01 17.78 8.33
C ALA A 216 17.28 16.90 8.31
N ALA A 217 17.15 15.57 8.16
CA ALA A 217 18.30 14.70 7.99
C ALA A 217 18.99 14.90 6.63
N ASP A 218 20.28 14.59 6.57
CA ASP A 218 21.04 14.61 5.30
C ASP A 218 20.54 13.50 4.37
N CYS A 219 20.17 12.34 4.94
CA CYS A 219 19.65 11.19 4.22
C CYS A 219 18.45 10.55 4.95
N VAL A 220 17.30 10.47 4.26
CA VAL A 220 16.07 9.84 4.75
C VAL A 220 15.91 8.45 4.12
N ILE A 221 15.94 7.43 4.98
CA ILE A 221 15.89 6.02 4.61
C ILE A 221 14.58 5.43 5.11
N ARG A 222 13.75 4.89 4.20
CA ARG A 222 12.45 4.29 4.57
C ARG A 222 12.41 2.78 4.38
N CYS A 223 11.60 2.12 5.20
CA CYS A 223 11.37 0.68 5.10
C CYS A 223 10.17 0.33 4.19
N ASN A 224 10.26 -0.84 3.54
CA ASN A 224 9.20 -1.46 2.75
C ASN A 224 8.65 -0.59 1.63
N ARG A 225 7.42 -0.07 1.79
CA ARG A 225 6.76 0.79 0.82
C ARG A 225 7.00 2.27 1.12
N GLY A 226 7.62 2.64 2.24
CA GLY A 226 7.79 4.04 2.65
C GLY A 226 6.44 4.77 2.60
N VAL A 227 5.43 4.24 3.29
CA VAL A 227 4.11 4.87 3.33
C VAL A 227 4.22 6.18 4.10
N LEU A 228 3.57 7.22 3.58
CA LEU A 228 3.51 8.55 4.18
C LEU A 228 2.04 8.76 4.56
N VAL A 229 1.71 8.55 5.84
CA VAL A 229 0.33 8.73 6.33
C VAL A 229 0.00 10.22 6.45
N SER A 230 0.94 10.99 6.99
CA SER A 230 0.88 12.45 7.07
C SER A 230 2.30 13.00 7.08
N GLU A 231 2.51 14.12 6.41
CA GLU A 231 3.76 14.88 6.42
C GLU A 231 4.16 15.28 7.84
N ARG A 232 3.19 15.63 8.71
CA ARG A 232 3.43 15.99 10.11
C ARG A 232 4.19 14.90 10.87
N SER A 233 3.82 13.64 10.67
CA SER A 233 4.43 12.50 11.37
C SER A 233 5.58 11.87 10.62
N HIS A 234 5.49 11.80 9.29
CA HIS A 234 6.39 11.00 8.47
C HIS A 234 7.42 11.83 7.70
N GLY A 235 7.20 13.13 7.48
CA GLY A 235 7.93 13.93 6.50
C GLY A 235 7.60 13.53 5.05
N ARG A 236 8.19 14.22 4.08
CA ARG A 236 7.99 13.98 2.64
C ARG A 236 9.16 13.26 1.98
N ARG A 237 10.38 13.45 2.48
CA ARG A 237 11.60 13.02 1.78
C ARG A 237 11.77 11.50 1.85
N THR A 238 12.33 10.93 0.79
CA THR A 238 12.74 9.51 0.73
C THR A 238 13.93 9.38 -0.22
N ASP A 239 15.13 9.43 0.33
CA ASP A 239 16.36 9.33 -0.46
C ASP A 239 16.66 7.84 -0.74
N TRP A 240 16.53 6.99 0.28
CA TRP A 240 16.78 5.55 0.19
C TRP A 240 15.54 4.75 0.57
N LEU A 241 15.36 3.60 -0.08
CA LEU A 241 14.32 2.65 0.28
C LEU A 241 14.92 1.26 0.53
N ILE A 242 14.75 0.78 1.76
CA ILE A 242 15.11 -0.58 2.18
C ILE A 242 13.85 -1.44 2.15
N THR A 243 13.79 -2.45 1.27
CA THR A 243 12.53 -3.14 0.99
C THR A 243 12.67 -4.65 0.74
N ALA A 244 11.62 -5.38 1.09
CA ALA A 244 11.37 -6.75 0.65
C ALA A 244 10.15 -6.84 -0.28
N LEU A 245 9.56 -5.69 -0.62
CA LEU A 245 8.31 -5.59 -1.39
C LEU A 245 8.60 -4.95 -2.76
N PRO A 246 7.88 -5.40 -3.82
CA PRO A 246 8.02 -4.79 -5.12
C PRO A 246 7.46 -3.35 -5.10
N MET A 247 8.10 -2.47 -5.88
CA MET A 247 7.68 -1.09 -6.11
C MET A 247 7.69 -0.81 -7.62
N SER A 248 6.80 0.08 -8.07
CA SER A 248 6.80 0.55 -9.47
C SER A 248 7.92 1.56 -9.71
N ARG A 249 8.42 1.64 -10.95
CA ARG A 249 9.43 2.63 -11.33
C ARG A 249 8.93 4.06 -11.12
N THR A 250 7.71 4.34 -11.57
CA THR A 250 7.06 5.66 -11.43
C THR A 250 6.91 6.09 -9.97
N THR A 251 6.57 5.16 -9.07
CA THR A 251 6.51 5.48 -7.63
C THR A 251 7.88 5.84 -7.07
N ALA A 252 8.93 5.10 -7.43
CA ALA A 252 10.29 5.37 -6.97
C ALA A 252 10.81 6.71 -7.52
N GLU A 253 10.59 7.00 -8.80
CA GLU A 253 11.01 8.25 -9.44
C GLU A 253 10.27 9.47 -8.86
N ARG A 254 8.95 9.40 -8.68
CA ARG A 254 8.16 10.50 -8.07
C ARG A 254 8.58 10.82 -6.64
N ARG A 255 9.15 9.86 -5.92
CA ARG A 255 9.62 10.03 -4.54
C ARG A 255 11.08 10.42 -4.43
N GLY A 256 11.78 10.56 -5.56
CA GLY A 256 13.21 10.88 -5.56
C GLY A 256 14.10 9.74 -5.06
N VAL A 257 13.65 8.48 -5.08
CA VAL A 257 14.43 7.37 -4.50
C VAL A 257 15.72 7.14 -5.29
N GLU A 258 16.84 7.39 -4.65
CA GLU A 258 18.18 7.30 -5.23
C GLU A 258 18.85 5.95 -5.01
N ARG A 259 18.54 5.27 -3.89
CA ARG A 259 19.05 3.93 -3.58
C ARG A 259 17.92 2.99 -3.19
N LEU A 260 18.01 1.76 -3.68
CA LEU A 260 17.10 0.66 -3.39
C LEU A 260 17.90 -0.47 -2.75
N VAL A 261 17.58 -0.84 -1.52
CA VAL A 261 18.24 -1.95 -0.83
C VAL A 261 17.25 -3.09 -0.66
N TRP A 262 17.45 -4.17 -1.41
CA TRP A 262 16.64 -5.37 -1.28
C TRP A 262 17.15 -6.28 -0.15
N VAL A 263 16.35 -6.47 0.90
CA VAL A 263 16.79 -7.15 2.13
C VAL A 263 16.34 -8.60 2.26
N SER A 264 15.36 -9.04 1.46
CA SER A 264 14.88 -10.41 1.53
C SER A 264 15.72 -11.36 0.68
N ARG A 265 16.32 -12.38 1.29
CA ARG A 265 17.06 -13.45 0.60
C ARG A 265 16.21 -14.67 0.27
N ARG A 266 14.94 -14.68 0.66
CA ARG A 266 14.03 -15.80 0.40
C ARG A 266 13.88 -15.98 -1.13
N PRO A 267 14.05 -17.20 -1.69
CA PRO A 267 14.01 -17.42 -3.14
C PRO A 267 12.75 -16.88 -3.81
N LYS A 268 11.58 -17.02 -3.17
CA LYS A 268 10.30 -16.47 -3.66
C LYS A 268 10.35 -14.94 -3.82
N MET A 269 10.90 -14.24 -2.84
CA MET A 269 11.01 -12.78 -2.84
C MET A 269 12.07 -12.30 -3.83
N MET A 270 13.20 -13.00 -3.90
CA MET A 270 14.24 -12.72 -4.89
C MET A 270 13.75 -12.85 -6.34
N ARG A 271 12.75 -13.70 -6.61
CA ARG A 271 12.10 -13.81 -7.94
C ARG A 271 11.09 -12.68 -8.20
N ASN A 272 10.68 -11.95 -7.18
CA ASN A 272 9.70 -10.86 -7.28
C ASN A 272 10.35 -9.48 -7.38
N ILE A 273 11.69 -9.38 -7.37
CA ILE A 273 12.37 -8.12 -7.65
C ILE A 273 12.02 -7.67 -9.07
N PRO A 274 11.41 -6.48 -9.25
CA PRO A 274 11.06 -5.96 -10.56
C PRO A 274 12.30 -5.81 -11.45
N ALA A 275 12.17 -6.20 -12.73
CA ALA A 275 13.26 -6.11 -13.69
C ALA A 275 13.85 -4.71 -13.82
N TRP A 276 13.02 -3.66 -13.70
CA TRP A 276 13.46 -2.27 -13.76
C TRP A 276 14.50 -1.94 -12.68
N MET A 277 14.40 -2.53 -11.48
CA MET A 277 15.35 -2.26 -10.39
C MET A 277 16.76 -2.70 -10.79
N PHE A 278 16.90 -3.85 -11.45
CA PHE A 278 18.19 -4.31 -11.98
C PHE A 278 18.66 -3.48 -13.19
N ALA A 279 17.72 -2.97 -13.99
CA ALA A 279 18.03 -2.08 -15.10
C ALA A 279 18.53 -0.69 -14.63
N THR A 280 18.32 -0.34 -13.36
CA THR A 280 18.95 0.85 -12.74
C THR A 280 20.30 0.49 -12.10
N ARG A 281 21.13 1.50 -11.81
CA ARG A 281 22.32 1.37 -10.97
C ARG A 281 22.04 1.63 -9.47
N ARG A 282 20.76 1.69 -9.09
CA ARG A 282 20.29 2.04 -7.74
C ARG A 282 20.09 0.83 -6.83
N LEU A 283 20.06 -0.39 -7.39
CA LEU A 283 19.77 -1.61 -6.63
C LEU A 283 21.00 -2.19 -5.93
N HIS A 284 20.86 -2.37 -4.63
CA HIS A 284 21.76 -3.10 -3.74
C HIS A 284 21.00 -4.28 -3.14
N ILE A 285 21.70 -5.36 -2.83
CA ILE A 285 21.09 -6.55 -2.22
C ILE A 285 21.85 -6.88 -0.95
N LEU A 286 21.13 -7.07 0.14
CA LEU A 286 21.70 -7.47 1.42
C LEU A 286 22.54 -8.74 1.26
N SER A 287 23.69 -8.79 1.93
CA SER A 287 24.58 -9.94 1.84
C SER A 287 23.95 -11.17 2.50
N LYS A 288 24.13 -12.33 1.88
CA LYS A 288 23.62 -13.62 2.43
C LYS A 288 24.30 -13.98 3.77
N ARG A 289 25.53 -13.47 4.00
CA ARG A 289 26.27 -13.67 5.25
C ARG A 289 25.65 -12.88 6.39
N ARG A 290 25.40 -11.57 6.18
CA ARG A 290 24.78 -10.69 7.17
C ARG A 290 23.37 -11.14 7.53
N ASP A 291 22.54 -11.47 6.52
CA ASP A 291 21.17 -11.98 6.75
C ASP A 291 21.15 -13.26 7.61
N ARG A 292 22.10 -14.17 7.37
CA ARG A 292 22.23 -15.41 8.17
C ARG A 292 22.75 -15.16 9.57
N ALA A 293 23.75 -14.30 9.73
CA ALA A 293 24.30 -13.96 11.04
C ALA A 293 23.25 -13.28 11.93
N LEU A 294 22.47 -12.35 11.37
CA LEU A 294 21.37 -11.70 12.09
C LEU A 294 20.28 -12.70 12.48
N ALA A 295 19.88 -13.59 11.56
CA ALA A 295 18.88 -14.60 11.87
C ALA A 295 19.35 -15.59 12.96
N GLN A 296 20.63 -15.97 12.96
CA GLN A 296 21.21 -16.80 14.02
C GLN A 296 21.18 -16.08 15.37
N ARG A 297 21.50 -14.77 15.40
CA ARG A 297 21.49 -13.97 16.62
C ARG A 297 20.08 -13.81 17.22
N LEU A 298 19.07 -13.69 16.36
CA LEU A 298 17.67 -13.51 16.80
C LEU A 298 16.92 -14.83 17.01
N GLY A 299 17.48 -15.96 16.59
CA GLY A 299 16.78 -17.26 16.57
C GLY A 299 15.70 -17.41 15.48
N LYS A 300 15.31 -16.33 14.79
CA LYS A 300 14.34 -16.32 13.69
C LYS A 300 14.76 -15.38 12.55
N THR A 301 14.00 -15.42 11.44
CA THR A 301 14.21 -14.45 10.35
C THR A 301 13.87 -13.05 10.83
N ALA A 302 14.80 -12.10 10.70
CA ALA A 302 14.57 -10.70 11.00
C ALA A 302 13.51 -10.04 10.08
N SER A 303 12.76 -9.09 10.63
CA SER A 303 11.89 -8.17 9.91
C SER A 303 12.70 -7.25 8.99
N THR A 304 12.02 -6.58 8.05
CA THR A 304 12.68 -5.58 7.18
C THR A 304 13.24 -4.42 8.00
N GLY A 305 12.53 -4.00 9.05
CA GLY A 305 12.99 -2.95 9.96
C GLY A 305 14.27 -3.35 10.69
N MET A 306 14.30 -4.53 11.32
CA MET A 306 15.50 -5.00 12.02
C MET A 306 16.69 -5.19 11.08
N LYS A 307 16.46 -5.66 9.85
CA LYS A 307 17.52 -5.73 8.82
C LYS A 307 18.04 -4.37 8.41
N ALA A 308 17.17 -3.36 8.33
CA ALA A 308 17.56 -1.99 8.04
C ALA A 308 18.42 -1.42 9.15
N LEU A 309 18.00 -1.60 10.41
CA LEU A 309 18.74 -1.14 11.58
C LEU A 309 20.11 -1.83 11.70
N ASP A 310 20.19 -3.16 11.61
CA ASP A 310 21.46 -3.90 11.62
C ASP A 310 22.41 -3.47 10.49
N LEU A 311 21.84 -3.22 9.30
CA LEU A 311 22.61 -2.74 8.16
C LEU A 311 23.20 -1.34 8.40
N LEU A 312 22.39 -0.41 8.92
CA LEU A 312 22.75 1.00 9.06
C LEU A 312 23.59 1.26 10.32
N ALA A 313 23.45 0.46 11.37
CA ALA A 313 24.35 0.49 12.53
C ALA A 313 25.81 0.27 12.10
N ALA A 314 26.05 -0.57 11.09
CA ALA A 314 27.37 -0.80 10.52
C ALA A 314 27.88 0.33 9.58
N SER A 315 27.10 1.40 9.37
CA SER A 315 27.53 2.53 8.55
C SER A 315 28.41 3.49 9.33
N PRO A 316 29.32 4.26 8.69
CA PRO A 316 30.09 5.33 9.31
C PRO A 316 29.33 6.67 9.39
N CYS A 317 28.00 6.66 9.51
CA CYS A 317 27.22 7.90 9.70
C CYS A 317 27.61 8.62 11.00
N ALA A 318 27.44 9.94 11.03
CA ALA A 318 27.67 10.73 12.24
C ALA A 318 26.55 10.50 13.27
N ARG A 319 25.33 10.28 12.79
CA ARG A 319 24.13 10.09 13.61
C ARG A 319 23.08 9.25 12.86
N LEU A 320 22.40 8.36 13.58
CA LEU A 320 21.28 7.56 13.08
C LEU A 320 20.06 7.73 13.99
N ASP A 321 19.11 8.56 13.56
CA ASP A 321 17.83 8.75 14.21
C ASP A 321 16.80 7.73 13.68
N ILE A 322 16.17 6.97 14.57
CA ILE A 322 15.32 5.82 14.28
C ILE A 322 13.88 6.15 14.67
N TYR A 323 12.95 6.12 13.73
CA TYR A 323 11.55 6.51 13.90
C TYR A 323 10.57 5.40 13.49
N GLY A 324 9.47 5.21 14.21
CA GLY A 324 8.42 4.27 13.83
C GLY A 324 8.85 2.79 13.97
N PHE A 325 9.57 2.49 15.06
CA PHE A 325 9.97 1.14 15.47
C PHE A 325 9.39 0.81 16.84
N ASP A 326 8.27 0.10 16.85
CA ASP A 326 7.60 -0.39 18.06
C ASP A 326 7.62 -1.91 18.18
N PHE A 327 8.41 -2.58 17.33
CA PHE A 327 8.62 -4.02 17.35
C PHE A 327 7.31 -4.81 17.44
N GLY A 328 6.35 -4.45 16.58
CA GLY A 328 5.12 -5.22 16.41
C GLY A 328 4.01 -4.89 17.42
N ASP A 329 4.20 -3.89 18.28
CA ASP A 329 3.13 -3.39 19.16
C ASP A 329 1.96 -2.82 18.34
N THR A 330 2.25 -2.23 17.17
CA THR A 330 1.22 -1.83 16.20
C THR A 330 1.40 -2.51 14.84
N ARG A 331 0.35 -2.44 14.02
CA ARG A 331 0.39 -2.93 12.64
C ARG A 331 1.33 -2.07 11.80
N SER A 332 1.76 -2.63 10.66
CA SER A 332 2.57 -1.87 9.73
C SER A 332 1.73 -1.08 8.72
N ASP A 333 2.05 0.19 8.47
CA ASP A 333 1.41 1.00 7.41
C ASP A 333 1.64 0.45 6.00
N SER A 334 2.67 -0.38 5.81
CA SER A 334 2.84 -1.10 4.54
C SER A 334 1.80 -2.21 4.34
N GLN A 335 1.17 -2.67 5.41
CA GLN A 335 0.14 -3.73 5.47
C GLN A 335 -0.90 -3.45 6.59
N PRO A 336 -1.66 -2.34 6.50
CA PRO A 336 -2.49 -1.85 7.62
C PRO A 336 -3.65 -2.80 7.99
N THR A 337 -4.03 -3.65 7.04
CA THR A 337 -5.11 -4.62 7.12
C THR A 337 -4.68 -6.00 7.59
N ARG A 338 -3.41 -6.19 7.98
CA ARG A 338 -2.91 -7.49 8.46
C ARG A 338 -2.29 -7.41 9.84
N PRO A 339 -2.42 -8.50 10.63
CA PRO A 339 -1.59 -8.66 11.81
C PRO A 339 -0.12 -8.75 11.40
N MET A 340 0.75 -8.45 12.36
CA MET A 340 2.19 -8.59 12.17
C MET A 340 2.56 -10.07 11.93
N SER A 341 3.60 -10.28 11.13
CA SER A 341 3.98 -11.62 10.68
C SER A 341 4.56 -12.46 11.83
N THR A 342 4.03 -13.66 12.06
CA THR A 342 4.53 -14.62 13.04
C THR A 342 5.88 -15.26 12.68
N ASP A 343 6.35 -15.05 11.45
CA ASP A 343 7.69 -15.44 10.99
C ASP A 343 8.83 -14.71 11.75
N HIS A 344 8.51 -13.60 12.43
CA HIS A 344 9.47 -12.76 13.13
C HIS A 344 9.36 -12.96 14.66
N ASP A 345 10.48 -12.78 15.35
CA ASP A 345 10.52 -12.72 16.81
C ASP A 345 10.72 -11.26 17.21
N PHE A 346 9.62 -10.53 17.36
CA PHE A 346 9.72 -9.09 17.61
C PHE A 346 10.29 -8.75 18.99
N ASP A 347 10.16 -9.64 19.97
CA ASP A 347 10.77 -9.46 21.29
C ASP A 347 12.29 -9.60 21.21
N ALA A 348 12.78 -10.59 20.45
CA ALA A 348 14.21 -10.72 20.16
C ALA A 348 14.74 -9.51 19.37
N GLU A 349 13.98 -9.01 18.39
CA GLU A 349 14.32 -7.79 17.65
C GLU A 349 14.41 -6.58 18.58
N ARG A 350 13.44 -6.40 19.49
CA ARG A 350 13.43 -5.31 20.48
C ARG A 350 14.66 -5.36 21.38
N ARG A 351 14.99 -6.54 21.92
CA ARG A 351 16.17 -6.73 22.77
C ARG A 351 17.46 -6.42 22.01
N TYR A 352 17.58 -6.90 20.77
CA TYR A 352 18.78 -6.65 19.97
C TYR A 352 18.91 -5.19 19.53
N ALA A 353 17.80 -4.53 19.17
CA ALA A 353 17.81 -3.11 18.85
C ALA A 353 18.25 -2.26 20.04
N ARG A 354 17.75 -2.54 21.26
CA ARG A 354 18.21 -1.88 22.49
C ARG A 354 19.71 -2.07 22.70
N TYR A 355 20.19 -3.30 22.58
CA TYR A 355 21.62 -3.59 22.65
C TYR A 355 22.44 -2.75 21.66
N LEU A 356 21.99 -2.62 20.40
CA LEU A 356 22.67 -1.78 19.40
C LEU A 356 22.69 -0.31 19.78
N ILE A 357 21.57 0.23 20.26
CA ILE A 357 21.43 1.63 20.67
C ILE A 357 22.31 1.94 21.89
N GLU A 358 22.33 1.05 22.88
CA GLU A 358 23.13 1.19 24.10
C GLU A 358 24.63 1.06 23.79
N SER A 359 25.01 0.26 22.80
CA SER A 359 26.41 0.02 22.43
C SER A 359 26.97 1.06 21.47
N ASP A 360 26.12 1.86 20.81
CA ASP A 360 26.53 2.81 19.78
C ASP A 360 25.88 4.19 20.02
N PRO A 361 26.64 5.17 20.54
CA PRO A 361 26.11 6.47 20.93
C PRO A 361 25.57 7.31 19.77
N ARG A 362 25.79 6.88 18.51
CA ARG A 362 25.27 7.54 17.31
C ARG A 362 23.80 7.18 17.05
N LEU A 363 23.30 6.09 17.63
CA LEU A 363 21.96 5.57 17.41
C LEU A 363 20.98 6.18 18.41
N HIS A 364 19.90 6.77 17.92
CA HIS A 364 18.87 7.38 18.75
C HIS A 364 17.49 6.88 18.33
N LEU A 365 16.78 6.22 19.24
CA LEU A 365 15.41 5.76 19.01
C LEU A 365 14.41 6.81 19.48
N HIS A 366 13.49 7.18 18.59
CA HIS A 366 12.37 8.09 18.85
C HIS A 366 11.07 7.28 18.85
N THR A 367 10.41 7.23 20.01
CA THR A 367 9.15 6.49 20.23
C THR A 367 7.92 7.37 20.09
#